data_AF-A0A1V5YXM1-F1
#
_entry.id   AF-A0A1V5YXM1-F1
#
_cell.length_a   1.000
_cell.length_b   1.000
_cell.length_c   1.000
_cell.angle_alpha   90.00
_cell.angle_beta   90.00
_cell.angle_gamma   90.00
#
_symmetry.space_group_name_H-M   'P 1'
#
loop_
_entity.id
_entity.type
_entity.pdbx_description
1 polymer ?
#
loop_
_entity_poly.entity_id
_entity_poly.type
_entity_poly.pdbx_seq_one_letter_code
_entity_poly.pdbx_strand_id
1 'polypeptide(L)'
;MEAIGAFYIAQTNNSRLPTFTAAYNEETTTITVTTSETPLSVHFWYANAAQSRDFRMQTLGDKWVGRSVPVSLDGSYSATIGEPSSGWNAGYMQLRMKGPLSGIDHIFTTRVWITPDTYPQAP
;
A
#
# COMPACT_ATOMS: atom_id res chain seq x y z
N MET A 1 -12.88 -10.08 6.53
CA MET A 1 -14.32 -9.75 6.71
C MET A 1 -14.52 -8.36 7.31
N GLU A 2 -13.59 -7.87 8.13
CA GLU A 2 -13.72 -6.62 8.89
C GLU A 2 -13.76 -5.34 8.03
N ALA A 3 -12.92 -5.22 6.99
CA ALA A 3 -12.80 -4.00 6.20
C ALA A 3 -14.09 -3.59 5.46
N ILE A 4 -14.82 -4.56 4.89
CA ILE A 4 -16.11 -4.31 4.21
C ILE A 4 -17.16 -3.89 5.23
N GLY A 5 -17.18 -4.52 6.41
CA GLY A 5 -18.07 -4.14 7.50
C GLY A 5 -17.82 -2.72 7.98
N ALA A 6 -16.55 -2.33 8.18
CA ALA A 6 -16.17 -0.98 8.58
C ALA A 6 -16.67 0.07 7.58
N PHE A 7 -16.45 -0.17 6.28
CA PHE A 7 -16.89 0.74 5.23
C PHE A 7 -18.42 0.83 5.15
N TYR A 8 -19.12 -0.31 5.16
CA TYR A 8 -20.58 -0.35 5.11
C TYR A 8 -21.21 0.44 6.26
N ILE A 9 -20.79 0.19 7.50
CA ILE A 9 -21.30 0.88 8.68
C ILE A 9 -21.03 2.39 8.62
N ALA A 10 -19.81 2.77 8.21
CA ALA A 10 -19.45 4.18 8.09
C ALA A 10 -20.35 4.90 7.07
N GLN A 11 -20.64 4.25 5.94
CA GLN A 11 -21.50 4.81 4.91
C GLN A 11 -22.96 4.91 5.35
N THR A 12 -23.53 3.86 5.98
CA THR A 12 -24.93 3.89 6.44
C THR A 12 -25.16 4.92 7.53
N ASN A 13 -24.16 5.14 8.38
CA ASN A 13 -24.25 6.05 9.52
C ASN A 13 -23.69 7.44 9.20
N ASN A 14 -23.26 7.70 7.96
CA ASN A 14 -22.61 8.95 7.55
C ASN A 14 -21.45 9.36 8.49
N SER A 15 -20.63 8.38 8.89
CA SER A 15 -19.49 8.58 9.78
C SER A 15 -18.32 9.23 9.06
N ARG A 16 -17.54 10.06 9.76
CA ARG A 16 -16.30 10.63 9.22
C ARG A 16 -15.28 9.52 8.97
N LEU A 17 -14.83 9.38 7.72
CA LEU A 17 -13.73 8.48 7.36
C LEU A 17 -12.37 9.14 7.60
N PRO A 18 -11.37 8.41 8.12
CA PRO A 18 -9.99 8.84 8.09
C PRO A 18 -9.52 9.10 6.65
N THR A 19 -8.60 10.03 6.46
CA THR A 19 -8.01 10.34 5.15
C THR A 19 -6.50 10.19 5.18
N PHE A 20 -5.92 9.97 4.00
CA PHE A 20 -4.47 9.94 3.84
C PHE A 20 -4.11 10.42 2.42
N THR A 21 -2.88 10.88 2.27
CA THR A 21 -2.26 11.17 0.98
C THR A 21 -1.07 10.24 0.79
N ALA A 22 -0.74 9.95 -0.47
CA ALA A 22 0.43 9.17 -0.81
C ALA A 22 1.16 9.85 -1.96
N ALA A 23 2.44 10.13 -1.74
CA ALA A 23 3.36 10.67 -2.72
C ALA A 23 4.36 9.58 -3.13
N TYR A 24 4.79 9.60 -4.39
CA TYR A 24 5.82 8.72 -4.91
C TYR A 24 6.95 9.54 -5.50
N ASN A 25 8.16 9.30 -5.03
CA ASN A 25 9.37 9.90 -5.57
C ASN A 25 10.01 8.91 -6.54
N GLU A 26 10.08 9.27 -7.83
CA GLU A 26 10.58 8.39 -8.90
C GLU A 26 12.08 8.15 -8.80
N GLU A 27 12.87 9.16 -8.42
CA GLU A 27 14.33 9.07 -8.32
C GLU A 27 14.78 8.10 -7.22
N THR A 28 14.09 8.13 -6.08
CA THR A 28 14.40 7.27 -4.92
C THR A 28 13.49 6.05 -4.84
N THR A 29 12.50 5.94 -5.72
CA THR A 29 11.49 4.86 -5.75
C THR A 29 10.73 4.71 -4.43
N THR A 30 10.51 5.82 -3.73
CA THR A 30 9.98 5.83 -2.36
C THR A 30 8.53 6.30 -2.32
N ILE A 31 7.70 5.53 -1.64
CA ILE A 31 6.31 5.90 -1.30
C ILE A 31 6.35 6.57 0.07
N THR A 32 5.73 7.75 0.19
CA THR A 32 5.53 8.45 1.46
C THR A 32 4.04 8.67 1.69
N VAL A 33 3.54 8.22 2.84
CA VAL A 33 2.14 8.35 3.24
C VAL A 33 2.01 9.30 4.44
N THR A 34 1.07 10.24 4.33
CA THR A 34 0.68 11.14 5.42
C THR A 34 -0.79 10.91 5.74
N THR A 35 -1.13 10.83 7.03
CA THR A 35 -2.47 10.44 7.48
C THR A 35 -3.11 11.55 8.31
N SER A 36 -4.45 11.65 8.29
CA SER A 36 -5.20 12.62 9.10
C SER A 36 -5.19 12.30 10.59
N GLU A 37 -4.92 11.06 10.94
CA GLU A 37 -4.87 10.52 12.29
C GLU A 37 -3.89 9.35 12.36
N THR A 38 -3.44 9.01 13.58
CA THR A 38 -2.46 7.92 13.78
C THR A 38 -3.06 6.56 13.43
N PRO A 39 -2.51 5.83 12.44
CA PRO A 39 -2.92 4.47 12.12
C PRO A 39 -2.62 3.52 13.28
N LEU A 40 -3.39 2.44 13.37
CA LEU A 40 -3.10 1.32 14.26
C LEU A 40 -1.87 0.54 13.78
N SER A 41 -1.70 0.43 12.47
CA SER A 41 -0.50 -0.14 11.86
C SER A 41 -0.38 0.32 10.40
N VAL A 42 0.86 0.43 9.92
CA VAL A 42 1.18 0.63 8.51
C VAL A 42 2.09 -0.49 8.04
N HIS A 43 1.74 -1.11 6.92
CA HIS A 43 2.52 -2.17 6.28
C HIS A 43 2.90 -1.76 4.87
N PHE A 44 4.15 -2.02 4.50
CA PHE A 44 4.60 -1.99 3.13
C PHE A 44 4.56 -3.40 2.56
N TRP A 45 3.84 -3.55 1.46
CA TRP A 45 3.77 -4.78 0.68
C TRP A 45 4.64 -4.64 -0.56
N TYR A 46 5.44 -5.67 -0.82
CA TYR A 46 6.43 -5.69 -1.89
C TYR A 46 6.39 -7.01 -2.66
N ALA A 47 6.69 -6.96 -3.96
CA ALA A 47 6.87 -8.13 -4.80
C ALA A 47 7.89 -7.86 -5.92
N ASN A 48 8.63 -8.89 -6.34
CA ASN A 48 9.47 -8.87 -7.54
C ASN A 48 8.90 -9.83 -8.61
N ALA A 49 8.89 -9.37 -9.87
CA ALA A 49 8.49 -10.12 -11.04
C ALA A 49 9.58 -10.03 -12.12
N ALA A 50 10.43 -11.06 -12.20
CA ALA A 50 11.60 -11.07 -13.07
C ALA A 50 11.29 -11.14 -14.59
N GLN A 51 10.12 -11.66 -14.98
CA GLN A 51 9.80 -11.99 -16.37
C GLN A 51 8.62 -11.19 -16.96
N SER A 52 7.75 -10.63 -16.12
CA SER A 52 6.53 -9.94 -16.58
C SER A 52 6.14 -8.80 -15.65
N ARG A 53 5.62 -7.70 -16.20
CA ARG A 53 5.05 -6.59 -15.43
C ARG A 53 3.59 -6.83 -15.00
N ASP A 54 3.31 -8.03 -14.52
CA ASP A 54 1.99 -8.43 -14.02
C ASP A 54 2.12 -9.04 -12.63
N PHE A 55 1.59 -8.32 -11.63
CA PHE A 55 1.72 -8.64 -10.21
C PHE A 55 0.46 -9.27 -9.61
N ARG A 56 -0.50 -9.66 -10.45
CA ARG A 56 -1.71 -10.36 -10.02
C ARG A 56 -1.35 -11.77 -9.54
N MET A 57 -2.06 -12.25 -8.53
CA MET A 57 -1.87 -13.59 -7.95
C MET A 57 -1.90 -14.70 -9.01
N GLN A 58 -2.76 -14.57 -10.03
CA GLN A 58 -2.91 -15.56 -11.10
C GLN A 58 -1.67 -15.69 -11.99
N THR A 59 -0.87 -14.63 -12.10
CA THR A 59 0.33 -14.59 -12.96
C THR A 59 1.59 -14.76 -12.13
N LEU A 60 1.69 -14.04 -11.01
CA LEU A 60 2.90 -13.98 -10.19
C LEU A 60 2.98 -15.11 -9.13
N GLY A 61 1.82 -15.58 -8.67
CA GLY A 61 1.70 -16.42 -7.48
C GLY A 61 1.81 -15.61 -6.19
N ASP A 62 1.89 -16.33 -5.07
CA ASP A 62 1.97 -15.76 -3.72
C ASP A 62 3.38 -15.26 -3.41
N LYS A 63 3.75 -14.12 -4.00
CA LYS A 63 5.07 -13.49 -3.86
C LYS A 63 5.05 -12.14 -3.16
N TRP A 64 3.86 -11.68 -2.76
CA TRP A 64 3.73 -10.43 -2.02
C TRP A 64 4.16 -10.64 -0.57
N VAL A 65 5.17 -9.90 -0.14
CA VAL A 65 5.68 -9.93 1.24
C VAL A 65 5.41 -8.60 1.93
N GLY A 66 4.92 -8.67 3.16
CA GLY A 66 4.57 -7.50 3.97
C GLY A 66 5.57 -7.26 5.10
N ARG A 67 5.90 -6.00 5.36
CA ARG A 67 6.65 -5.58 6.56
C ARG A 67 6.03 -4.35 7.20
N SER A 68 6.09 -4.24 8.52
CA SER A 68 5.62 -3.05 9.23
C SER A 68 6.53 -1.85 8.92
N VAL A 69 5.92 -0.67 8.81
CA VAL A 69 6.61 0.60 8.55
C VAL A 69 6.47 1.48 9.80
N PRO A 70 7.58 1.86 10.46
CA PRO A 70 7.53 2.76 11.59
C PRO A 70 7.20 4.19 11.13
N VAL A 71 6.68 4.99 12.06
CA VAL A 71 6.48 6.42 11.85
C VAL A 71 7.82 7.15 11.79
N SER A 72 7.97 8.05 10.83
CA SER A 72 9.10 8.96 10.69
C SER A 72 9.02 10.11 11.70
N LEU A 73 10.11 10.85 11.89
CA LEU A 73 10.15 12.00 12.80
C LEU A 73 9.15 13.11 12.46
N ASP A 74 8.80 13.25 11.18
CA ASP A 74 7.81 14.21 10.67
C ASP A 74 6.36 13.68 10.71
N GLY A 75 6.14 12.49 11.26
CA GLY A 75 4.83 11.85 11.35
C GLY A 75 4.39 11.10 10.08
N SER A 76 5.22 11.08 9.03
CA SER A 76 4.95 10.34 7.79
C SER A 76 5.34 8.85 7.90
N TYR A 77 4.96 8.06 6.91
CA TYR A 77 5.36 6.66 6.76
C TYR A 77 5.99 6.46 5.38
N SER A 78 7.25 6.05 5.33
CA SER A 78 7.98 5.90 4.07
C SER A 78 8.51 4.50 3.85
N ALA A 79 8.39 4.01 2.63
CA ALA A 79 8.96 2.75 2.20
C ALA A 79 9.48 2.85 0.76
N THR A 80 10.69 2.34 0.54
CA THR A 80 11.36 2.29 -0.76
C THR A 80 11.10 0.96 -1.44
N ILE A 81 10.67 1.00 -2.71
CA ILE A 81 10.50 -0.18 -3.56
C ILE A 81 11.86 -0.70 -4.02
N GLY A 82 12.74 0.20 -4.43
CA GLY A 82 14.07 -0.11 -4.93
C GLY A 82 14.06 -0.65 -6.35
N GLU A 83 15.23 -0.59 -6.98
CA GLU A 83 15.44 -1.14 -8.32
C GLU A 83 15.51 -2.68 -8.29
N PRO A 84 14.87 -3.36 -9.24
CA PRO A 84 14.95 -4.81 -9.35
C PRO A 84 16.32 -5.24 -9.89
N SER A 85 16.85 -6.37 -9.40
CA SER A 85 17.98 -7.03 -10.06
C SER A 85 17.62 -7.57 -11.46
N SER A 86 16.33 -7.85 -11.68
CA SER A 86 15.76 -8.29 -12.95
C SER A 86 14.25 -8.02 -13.01
N GLY A 87 13.75 -7.61 -14.16
CA GLY A 87 12.32 -7.40 -14.40
C GLY A 87 11.78 -6.17 -13.70
N TRP A 88 10.74 -6.35 -12.88
CA TRP A 88 10.03 -5.27 -12.20
C TRP A 88 9.84 -5.56 -10.72
N ASN A 89 9.95 -4.54 -9.88
CA ASN A 89 9.49 -4.53 -8.51
C ASN A 89 8.16 -3.80 -8.41
N ALA A 90 7.31 -4.21 -7.48
CA ALA A 90 6.09 -3.49 -7.13
C ALA A 90 6.00 -3.26 -5.63
N GLY A 91 5.35 -2.16 -5.26
CA GLY A 91 5.09 -1.85 -3.86
C GLY A 91 3.82 -1.03 -3.64
N TYR A 92 3.21 -1.24 -2.48
CA TYR A 92 2.11 -0.40 -1.99
C TYR A 92 2.09 -0.36 -0.46
N MET A 93 1.40 0.64 0.09
CA MET A 93 1.22 0.80 1.53
C MET A 93 -0.20 0.39 1.93
N GLN A 94 -0.33 -0.39 2.99
CA GLN A 94 -1.59 -0.74 3.63
C GLN A 94 -1.65 -0.07 4.99
N LEU A 95 -2.78 0.57 5.27
CA LEU A 95 -3.03 1.29 6.52
C LEU A 95 -4.22 0.65 7.21
N ARG A 96 -4.03 0.31 8.48
CA ARG A 96 -5.12 -0.07 9.38
C ARG A 96 -5.43 1.09 10.29
N MET A 97 -6.66 1.56 10.27
CA MET A 97 -7.11 2.73 11.04
C MET A 97 -8.34 2.37 11.86
N LYS A 98 -8.58 3.10 12.95
CA LYS A 98 -9.75 2.89 13.80
C LYS A 98 -11.02 3.03 12.94
N GLY A 99 -11.90 2.05 13.01
CA GLY A 99 -13.19 2.11 12.34
C GLY A 99 -14.34 2.54 13.25
N PRO A 100 -15.57 2.48 12.74
CA PRO A 100 -16.74 3.08 13.39
C PRO A 100 -17.20 2.33 14.66
N LEU A 101 -16.78 1.07 14.83
CA LEU A 101 -17.07 0.25 16.00
C LEU A 101 -15.79 -0.42 16.50
N SER A 102 -15.70 -0.65 17.80
CA SER A 102 -14.57 -1.35 18.41
C SER A 102 -14.41 -2.74 17.79
N GLY A 103 -13.20 -3.07 17.34
CA GLY A 103 -12.88 -4.34 16.68
C GLY A 103 -13.27 -4.41 15.20
N ILE A 104 -13.79 -3.33 14.61
CA ILE A 104 -14.12 -3.26 13.18
C ILE A 104 -13.31 -2.14 12.56
N ASP A 105 -12.05 -2.42 12.23
CA ASP A 105 -11.09 -1.43 11.74
C ASP A 105 -11.25 -1.16 10.24
N HIS A 106 -10.93 0.07 9.82
CA HIS A 106 -10.76 0.39 8.42
C HIS A 106 -9.42 -0.15 7.91
N ILE A 107 -9.44 -0.73 6.70
CA ILE A 107 -8.24 -1.07 5.95
C ILE A 107 -8.24 -0.24 4.67
N PHE A 108 -7.20 0.57 4.49
CA PHE A 108 -6.95 1.35 3.30
C PHE A 108 -5.67 0.88 2.62
N THR A 109 -5.60 1.06 1.31
CA THR A 109 -4.37 0.83 0.54
C THR A 109 -4.10 2.00 -0.37
N THR A 110 -2.84 2.29 -0.62
CA THR A 110 -2.45 3.14 -1.75
C THR A 110 -2.71 2.41 -3.08
N ARG A 111 -2.48 3.09 -4.19
CA ARG A 111 -2.21 2.40 -5.46
C ARG A 111 -0.93 1.56 -5.34
N VAL A 112 -0.74 0.68 -6.32
CA VAL A 112 0.55 0.00 -6.54
C VAL A 112 1.42 0.88 -7.43
N TRP A 113 2.70 0.99 -7.09
CA TRP A 113 3.74 1.53 -7.97
C TRP A 113 4.67 0.41 -8.41
N ILE A 114 5.21 0.55 -9.61
CA ILE A 114 6.09 -0.44 -10.25
C ILE A 114 7.37 0.27 -10.70
N THR A 115 8.51 -0.38 -10.43
CA THR A 115 9.85 0.12 -10.75
C THR A 115 10.63 -0.97 -11.50
N PRO A 116 11.25 -0.66 -12.66
CA PRO A 116 11.16 0.60 -13.38
C PRO A 116 9.77 0.81 -14.00
N ASP A 117 9.36 2.07 -14.26
CA ASP A 117 8.09 2.35 -14.94
C ASP A 117 8.21 2.21 -16.47
N THR A 118 8.62 1.02 -16.90
CA THR A 118 8.74 0.62 -18.30
C THR A 118 7.87 -0.58 -18.58
N TYR A 119 7.42 -0.77 -19.82
CA TYR A 119 6.68 -1.97 -20.23
C TYR A 119 7.63 -3.00 -20.85
N PRO A 120 7.33 -4.31 -20.75
CA PRO A 120 8.05 -5.32 -21.52
C PRO A 120 8.02 -4.94 -23.00
N GLN A 121 9.15 -5.06 -23.69
CA GLN A 121 9.16 -4.85 -25.13
C GLN A 121 8.29 -5.91 -25.80
N ALA A 122 7.50 -5.49 -26.79
CA ALA A 122 6.80 -6.45 -27.63
C ALA A 122 7.84 -7.35 -28.32
N PRO A 123 7.59 -8.66 -28.43
CA PRO A 123 8.48 -9.59 -29.12
C PRO A 123 8.65 -9.24 -30.60
#